data_AF-A0A0E3LKQ9-F1
#
_entry.id   AF-A0A0E3LKQ9-F1
#
_cell.length_a   1.000
_cell.length_b   1.000
_cell.length_c   1.000
_cell.angle_alpha   90.00
_cell.angle_beta   90.00
_cell.angle_gamma   90.00
#
_symmetry.space_group_name_H-M   'P 1'
#
loop_
_entity.id
_entity.type
_entity.pdbx_description
1 polymer ?
#
loop_
_entity_poly.entity_id
_entity_poly.type
_entity_poly.pdbx_seq_one_letter_code
_entity_poly.pdbx_strand_id
1 'polypeptide(L)' 'MEYNPVPAMILENYGIYHLLLVKVGFILLLFYAAPLIKASRGKWTLTKHIIESVGIFVTANNLMVVWYGNSLIQAIGLV' A
#
# COMPACT_ATOMS: atom_id res chain seq x y z
N MET A 1 19.68 -4.83 -3.01
CA MET A 1 18.61 -5.61 -3.67
C MET A 1 17.33 -4.82 -3.50
N GLU A 2 16.64 -4.54 -4.60
CA GLU A 2 15.55 -3.57 -4.64
C GLU A 2 14.33 -4.04 -3.83
N TYR A 3 13.89 -3.18 -2.93
CA TYR A 3 13.04 -3.50 -1.78
C TYR A 3 11.55 -3.70 -2.11
N ASN A 4 11.18 -3.64 -3.38
CA ASN A 4 9.79 -3.67 -3.83
C ASN A 4 9.73 -4.10 -5.30
N PRO A 5 9.59 -5.41 -5.59
CA PRO A 5 9.79 -5.93 -6.94
C PRO A 5 8.79 -5.36 -7.96
N VAL A 6 7.56 -5.05 -7.54
CA VAL A 6 6.55 -4.49 -8.45
C VAL A 6 6.81 -3.01 -8.79
N PRO A 7 6.98 -2.09 -7.82
CA PRO A 7 7.45 -0.74 -8.08
C PRO A 7 8.79 -0.67 -8.81
N ALA A 8 9.75 -1.52 -8.43
CA ALA A 8 11.07 -1.57 -9.04
C ALA A 8 10.98 -2.02 -10.49
N MET A 9 10.23 -3.09 -10.78
CA MET A 9 9.99 -3.55 -12.16
C MET A 9 9.30 -2.47 -13.01
N ILE A 10 8.32 -1.74 -12.46
CA ILE A 10 7.66 -0.66 -13.19
C ILE A 10 8.62 0.52 -13.41
N LEU A 11 9.44 0.86 -12.41
CA LEU A 11 10.44 1.90 -12.51
C LEU A 11 11.53 1.56 -13.53
N GLU A 12 12.00 0.33 -13.52
CA GLU A 12 13.04 -0.20 -14.41
C GLU A 12 12.57 -0.29 -15.86
N ASN A 13 11.33 -0.76 -16.09
CA ASN A 13 10.81 -0.98 -17.44
C ASN A 13 10.09 0.24 -18.05
N TYR A 14 9.49 1.10 -17.23
CA TYR A 14 8.61 2.19 -17.69
C TYR A 14 8.99 3.57 -17.13
N GLY A 15 9.94 3.65 -16.20
CA GLY A 15 10.40 4.91 -15.62
C GLY A 15 9.46 5.51 -14.56
N ILE A 16 9.94 6.58 -13.93
CA ILE A 16 9.30 7.18 -12.74
C ILE A 16 7.90 7.77 -13.03
N TYR A 17 7.67 8.31 -14.23
CA TYR A 17 6.39 8.94 -14.58
C TYR A 17 5.24 7.94 -14.65
N HIS A 18 5.49 6.73 -15.15
CA HIS A 18 4.49 5.66 -15.20
C HIS A 18 4.17 5.13 -13.80
N LEU A 19 5.18 5.02 -12.93
CA LEU A 19 4.98 4.68 -11.53
C LEU A 19 4.08 5.70 -10.81
N LEU A 20 4.32 6.99 -11.05
CA LEU A 20 3.52 8.08 -10.49
C LEU A 20 2.08 8.03 -11.03
N LEU A 21 1.90 7.74 -12.32
CA LEU A 21 0.57 7.62 -12.94
C LEU A 21 -0.24 6.47 -12.32
N VAL A 22 0.39 5.31 -12.08
CA VAL A 22 -0.26 4.18 -11.39
C VAL A 22 -0.68 4.56 -9.97
N LYS A 23 0.18 5.28 -9.23
CA LYS A 23 -0.15 5.78 -7.90
C LYS A 23 -1.34 6.75 -7.92
N VAL A 24 -1.37 7.68 -8.86
CA VAL A 24 -2.48 8.63 -9.03
C VAL A 24 -3.78 7.91 -9.40
N GLY A 25 -3.72 6.98 -10.36
CA GLY A 25 -4.86 6.16 -10.75
C GLY A 25 -5.43 5.35 -9.59
N PHE A 26 -4.58 4.79 -8.74
CA PHE A 26 -5.00 4.08 -7.53
C PHE A 26 -5.71 4.99 -6.53
N ILE A 27 -5.21 6.22 -6.31
CA ILE A 27 -5.87 7.21 -5.44
C ILE A 27 -7.26 7.58 -5.99
N LEU A 28 -7.38 7.79 -7.29
CA LEU A 28 -8.67 8.09 -7.94
C LEU A 28 -9.66 6.93 -7.80
N LEU A 29 -9.19 5.69 -7.97
CA LEU A 29 -9.99 4.48 -7.78
C LEU A 29 -10.51 4.36 -6.34
N LEU A 30 -9.65 4.65 -5.34
CA LEU A 30 -10.06 4.70 -3.95
C LEU A 30 -11.12 5.79 -3.70
N PHE A 31 -10.95 6.97 -4.28
CA PHE A 31 -11.94 8.05 -4.20
C PHE A 31 -13.29 7.66 -4.80
N TYR A 32 -13.30 6.93 -5.91
CA TYR A 32 -14.51 6.42 -6.54
C TYR A 32 -15.16 5.28 -5.75
N ALA A 33 -14.37 4.36 -5.23
CA ALA A 33 -14.85 3.21 -4.46
C ALA A 33 -15.35 3.60 -3.06
N ALA A 34 -14.76 4.62 -2.44
CA ALA A 34 -15.12 5.08 -1.10
C ALA A 34 -16.63 5.38 -0.90
N PRO A 35 -17.32 6.16 -1.75
CA PRO A 35 -18.76 6.40 -1.60
C PRO A 35 -19.59 5.12 -1.82
N LEU A 36 -19.20 4.24 -2.73
CA LEU A 36 -19.88 2.96 -2.98
C LEU A 36 -19.79 2.02 -1.78
N ILE A 37 -18.64 2.00 -1.11
CA ILE A 37 -18.44 1.21 0.12
C ILE A 37 -19.20 1.83 1.29
N LYS A 38 -19.22 3.16 1.40
CA LYS A 38 -19.96 3.91 2.44
C LYS A 38 -21.48 3.73 2.35
N ALA A 39 -22.03 3.39 1.19
CA ALA A 39 -23.46 3.16 1.01
C ALA A 39 -23.98 1.93 1.80
N SER A 40 -23.10 0.99 2.18
CA SER A 40 -23.48 -0.17 2.98
C SER A 40 -22.81 -0.14 4.35
N ARG A 41 -23.62 0.01 5.42
CA ARG A 41 -23.15 0.11 6.81
C ARG A 41 -22.22 -1.04 7.22
N GLY A 42 -22.53 -2.27 6.78
CA GLY A 42 -21.70 -3.45 7.05
C GLY A 42 -20.37 -3.45 6.28
N LYS A 43 -20.40 -3.11 4.98
CA LYS A 43 -19.18 -3.05 4.15
C LYS A 43 -18.25 -1.92 4.61
N TRP A 44 -18.81 -0.77 5.00
CA TRP A 44 -18.04 0.35 5.53
C TRP A 44 -17.30 0.01 6.82
N THR A 45 -17.95 -0.64 7.79
CA THR A 45 -17.29 -1.04 9.05
C THR A 45 -16.14 -2.02 8.80
N LEU A 46 -16.34 -3.01 7.92
CA LEU A 46 -15.28 -3.96 7.55
C LEU A 46 -14.12 -3.25 6.84
N THR A 47 -14.41 -2.43 5.83
CA THR A 47 -13.38 -1.66 5.12
C THR A 47 -12.63 -0.71 6.04
N LYS A 48 -13.31 -0.09 7.01
CA LYS A 48 -12.69 0.79 8.00
C LYS A 48 -11.66 0.04 8.84
N HIS A 49 -11.99 -1.14 9.37
CA HIS A 49 -11.04 -1.96 10.12
C HIS A 49 -9.87 -2.45 9.27
N ILE A 50 -10.11 -2.79 8.00
CA ILE A 50 -9.02 -3.14 7.08
C ILE A 50 -8.08 -1.96 6.87
N ILE A 51 -8.60 -0.75 6.63
CA ILE A 51 -7.79 0.47 6.47
C ILE A 51 -7.00 0.77 7.75
N GLU A 52 -7.64 0.69 8.92
CA GLU A 52 -6.98 0.89 10.22
C GLU A 52 -5.84 -0.14 10.43
N SER A 53 -6.10 -1.42 10.15
CA SER A 53 -5.09 -2.48 10.27
C SER A 53 -3.94 -2.30 9.29
N VAL A 54 -4.21 -1.98 8.03
CA VAL A 54 -3.18 -1.70 7.01
C VAL A 54 -2.36 -0.46 7.39
N GLY A 55 -3.01 0.59 7.91
CA GLY A 55 -2.32 1.80 8.38
C GLY A 55 -1.36 1.51 9.53
N ILE A 56 -1.79 0.73 10.52
CA ILE A 56 -0.95 0.29 11.64
C ILE A 56 0.23 -0.56 11.12
N PHE A 57 -0.05 -1.51 10.23
CA PHE A 57 0.97 -2.39 9.63
C PHE A 57 2.04 -1.59 8.88
N VAL A 58 1.64 -0.64 8.03
CA VAL A 58 2.57 0.21 7.26
C VAL A 58 3.39 1.11 8.19
N THR A 59 2.76 1.66 9.23
CA THR A 59 3.44 2.51 10.21
C THR A 59 4.47 1.71 11.00
N ALA A 60 4.11 0.52 11.49
CA ALA A 60 5.01 -0.38 12.19
C ALA A 60 6.16 -0.86 11.30
N ASN A 61 5.86 -1.20 10.04
CA ASN A 61 6.87 -1.59 9.06
C ASN A 61 7.87 -0.46 8.82
N ASN A 62 7.40 0.76 8.53
CA ASN A 62 8.29 1.90 8.33
C ASN A 62 9.11 2.24 9.58
N LEU A 63 8.53 2.11 10.78
CA LEU A 63 9.27 2.30 12.04
C LEU A 63 10.38 1.25 12.20
N MET A 64 10.11 -0.01 11.88
CA MET A 64 11.11 -1.09 11.92
C MET A 64 12.25 -0.83 10.92
N VAL A 65 11.95 -0.32 9.73
CA VAL A 65 12.95 0.04 8.72
C VAL A 65 13.86 1.14 9.22
N VAL A 66 13.30 2.19 9.84
CA VAL A 66 14.08 3.31 10.37
C VAL A 66 14.96 2.87 11.55
N TRP A 67 14.46 1.98 12.41
CA TRP A 67 15.15 1.61 13.65
C TRP A 67 16.15 0.46 13.48
N TYR A 68 15.81 -0.54 12.66
CA TYR A 68 16.57 -1.78 12.51
C TYR A 68 17.16 -1.96 11.11
N GLY A 69 16.88 -1.05 10.17
CA GLY A 69 17.31 -1.19 8.77
C GLY A 69 16.63 -2.34 8.02
N ASN A 70 15.57 -2.96 8.59
CA ASN A 70 14.91 -4.15 8.04
C ASN A 70 13.37 -4.02 8.08
N SER A 71 12.63 -4.61 7.12
CA SER A 71 11.13 -4.60 7.14
C SER A 71 10.54 -5.81 7.86
N LEU A 72 9.32 -5.61 8.37
CA LEU A 72 8.41 -6.69 8.73
C LEU A 72 8.13 -7.62 7.54
N ILE A 73 8.02 -7.07 6.32
CA ILE A 73 7.80 -7.87 5.11
C ILE A 73 8.98 -8.84 4.84
N GLN A 74 10.22 -8.44 5.13
CA GLN A 74 11.38 -9.36 5.10
C GLN A 74 11.32 -10.42 6.21
N ALA A 75 10.81 -10.09 7.40
CA ALA A 75 10.70 -11.03 8.51
C ALA A 75 9.65 -12.14 8.27
N ILE A 76 8.65 -11.89 7.41
CA ILE A 76 7.56 -12.85 7.11
C ILE A 76 7.88 -13.68 5.83
N GLY A 77 9.04 -13.47 5.19
CA GLY A 77 9.53 -14.32 4.10
C GLY A 77 8.81 -14.16 2.75
N LEU A 78 8.02 -13.09 2.58
CA LEU A 78 7.45 -12.75 1.28
C LEU A 78 8.53 -12.02 0.45
N VAL A 79 9.31 -12.81 -0.29
CA VAL A 79 10.33 -12.36 -1.26
C VAL A 79 9.67 -11.74 -2.50
#